data_AF-A0A7V6CNB4-F1
#
_entry.id   AF-A0A7V6CNB4-F1
#
_cell.length_a   1.000
_cell.length_b   1.000
_cell.length_c   1.000
_cell.angle_alpha   90.00
_cell.angle_beta   90.00
_cell.angle_gamma   90.00
#
_symmetry.space_group_name_H-M   'P 1'
#
loop_
_entity.id
_entity.type
_entity.pdbx_description
1 polymer ?
#
loop_
_entity_poly.entity_id
_entity_poly.type
_entity_poly.pdbx_seq_one_letter_code
_entity_poly.pdbx_strand_id
1 'polypeptide(L)'
;MVVKKLSFLIILFFWLYSQEKDTFKIGLSLSGGAALGLAHIGVLKVLEREKIPIAFVTGNSMGSLVGGVYAAGYSAEQIESIALKVNWQELFSGDVPFGVQYLPERQLKSRYFLNFYHRHLLPYLPSGL
;
A
#
# COMPACT_ATOMS: atom_id res chain seq x y z
N MET A 1 -16.31 -48.72 32.27
CA MET A 1 -16.40 -47.33 32.80
C MET A 1 -15.27 -46.42 32.30
N VAL A 2 -14.04 -46.93 32.14
CA VAL A 2 -12.84 -46.15 31.71
C VAL A 2 -12.92 -45.67 30.25
N VAL A 3 -13.33 -46.52 29.31
CA VAL A 3 -13.38 -46.19 27.87
C VAL A 3 -14.33 -45.01 27.59
N LYS A 4 -15.52 -44.99 28.20
CA LYS A 4 -16.49 -43.89 28.08
C LYS A 4 -15.96 -42.54 28.59
N LYS A 5 -15.12 -42.56 29.66
CA LYS A 5 -14.46 -41.35 30.18
C LYS A 5 -13.39 -40.81 29.22
N LEU A 6 -12.64 -41.72 28.56
CA LEU A 6 -11.61 -41.34 27.61
C LEU A 6 -12.20 -40.73 26.33
N SER A 7 -13.29 -41.30 25.81
CA SER A 7 -14.03 -40.75 24.67
C SER A 7 -14.55 -39.34 24.96
N PHE A 8 -15.08 -39.12 26.16
CA PHE A 8 -15.57 -37.81 26.58
C PHE A 8 -14.45 -36.76 26.67
N LEU A 9 -13.28 -37.15 27.18
CA LEU A 9 -12.14 -36.24 27.30
C LEU A 9 -11.61 -35.82 25.91
N ILE A 10 -11.60 -36.74 24.95
CA ILE A 10 -11.20 -36.46 23.56
C ILE A 10 -12.20 -35.50 22.91
N ILE A 11 -13.49 -35.75 23.07
CA ILE A 11 -14.54 -34.86 22.52
C ILE A 11 -14.46 -33.47 23.17
N LEU A 12 -14.23 -33.39 24.47
CA LEU A 12 -14.07 -32.14 25.19
C LEU A 12 -12.81 -31.37 24.73
N PHE A 13 -11.71 -32.08 24.50
CA PHE A 13 -10.48 -31.50 23.96
C PHE A 13 -10.69 -30.92 22.56
N PHE A 14 -11.34 -31.67 21.66
CA PHE A 14 -11.67 -31.17 20.33
C PHE A 14 -12.65 -30.00 20.37
N TRP A 15 -13.62 -30.01 21.29
CA TRP A 15 -14.57 -28.91 21.47
C TRP A 15 -13.89 -27.62 21.96
N LEU A 16 -12.94 -27.74 22.89
CA LEU A 16 -12.12 -26.62 23.34
C LEU A 16 -11.18 -26.11 22.25
N TYR A 17 -10.59 -27.00 21.46
CA TYR A 17 -9.70 -26.64 20.35
C TYR A 17 -10.45 -25.97 19.19
N SER A 18 -11.71 -26.35 18.97
CA SER A 18 -12.54 -25.86 17.88
C SER A 18 -13.28 -24.57 18.19
N GLN A 19 -13.02 -23.91 19.33
CA GLN A 19 -13.49 -22.54 19.51
C GLN A 19 -12.77 -21.63 18.51
N GLU A 20 -13.43 -21.33 17.39
CA GLU A 20 -13.05 -20.18 16.59
C GLU A 20 -13.17 -18.94 17.47
N LYS A 21 -12.03 -18.29 17.68
CA LYS A 21 -11.98 -17.00 18.34
C LYS A 21 -12.59 -16.01 17.36
N ASP A 22 -13.81 -15.56 17.63
CA ASP A 22 -14.49 -14.57 16.81
C ASP A 22 -13.73 -13.23 16.93
N THR A 23 -12.70 -13.07 16.09
CA THR A 23 -11.83 -11.89 16.14
C THR A 23 -12.52 -10.76 15.42
N PHE A 24 -12.79 -9.68 16.13
CA PHE A 24 -13.28 -8.43 15.55
C PHE A 24 -12.32 -7.97 14.44
N LYS A 25 -12.83 -7.87 13.20
CA LYS A 25 -12.04 -7.50 12.02
C LYS A 25 -12.19 -6.01 11.74
N ILE A 26 -11.08 -5.28 11.69
CA ILE A 26 -11.06 -3.85 11.37
C ILE A 26 -10.57 -3.66 9.93
N GLY A 27 -11.30 -2.88 9.15
CA GLY A 27 -10.87 -2.38 7.85
C GLY A 27 -10.31 -0.96 7.97
N LEU A 28 -9.16 -0.70 7.37
CA LEU A 28 -8.53 0.62 7.29
C LEU A 28 -8.66 1.18 5.86
N SER A 29 -9.17 2.40 5.74
CA SER A 29 -9.28 3.12 4.47
C SER A 29 -8.37 4.34 4.45
N LEU A 30 -7.40 4.35 3.53
CA LEU A 30 -6.40 5.40 3.39
C LEU A 30 -6.69 6.28 2.16
N SER A 31 -7.12 7.51 2.40
CA SER A 31 -7.39 8.46 1.31
C SER A 31 -6.12 8.87 0.56
N GLY A 32 -6.31 9.47 -0.62
CA GLY A 32 -5.24 10.22 -1.28
C GLY A 32 -4.88 11.50 -0.54
N GLY A 33 -3.82 12.17 -1.00
CA GLY A 33 -3.35 13.44 -0.41
C GLY A 33 -2.01 13.93 -0.96
N ALA A 34 -1.59 13.46 -2.13
CA ALA A 34 -0.25 13.69 -2.69
C ALA A 34 0.84 13.47 -1.62
N ALA A 35 1.82 14.38 -1.50
CA ALA A 35 2.89 14.30 -0.52
C ALA A 35 2.39 14.25 0.94
N LEU A 36 1.27 14.90 1.27
CA LEU A 36 0.70 14.88 2.62
C LEU A 36 0.16 13.49 3.00
N GLY A 37 -0.11 12.63 2.03
CA GLY A 37 -0.55 11.25 2.26
C GLY A 37 0.49 10.38 2.98
N LEU A 38 1.76 10.80 3.05
CA LEU A 38 2.77 10.14 3.88
C LEU A 38 2.44 10.19 5.37
N ALA A 39 1.55 11.10 5.82
CA ALA A 39 1.05 11.14 7.19
C ALA A 39 0.34 9.85 7.62
N HIS A 40 -0.18 9.06 6.66
CA HIS A 40 -0.75 7.73 6.95
C HIS A 40 0.25 6.79 7.63
N ILE A 41 1.55 6.95 7.38
CA ILE A 41 2.60 6.18 8.05
C ILE A 41 2.56 6.42 9.57
N GLY A 42 2.37 7.68 9.99
CA GLY A 42 2.24 8.03 11.41
C GLY A 42 1.00 7.41 12.06
N VAL A 43 -0.12 7.34 11.33
CA VAL A 43 -1.34 6.66 11.79
C VAL A 43 -1.06 5.17 11.98
N LEU A 44 -0.42 4.51 11.00
CA LEU A 44 -0.07 3.10 11.08
C LEU A 44 0.81 2.79 12.30
N LYS A 45 1.82 3.63 12.58
CA LYS A 45 2.67 3.49 13.79
C LYS A 45 1.85 3.47 15.08
N VAL A 46 0.87 4.37 15.20
CA VAL A 46 0.00 4.42 16.36
C VAL A 46 -0.87 3.16 16.42
N LEU A 47 -1.48 2.74 15.31
CA LEU A 47 -2.31 1.54 15.28
C LEU A 47 -1.52 0.28 15.68
N GLU A 48 -0.27 0.14 15.19
CA GLU A 48 0.63 -0.94 15.58
C GLU A 48 0.98 -0.89 17.06
N ARG A 49 1.34 0.30 17.58
CA ARG A 49 1.69 0.50 19.00
C ARG A 49 0.53 0.14 19.93
N GLU A 50 -0.68 0.54 19.57
CA GLU A 50 -1.89 0.22 20.33
C GLU A 50 -2.41 -1.21 20.07
N LYS A 51 -1.71 -2.00 19.24
CA LYS A 51 -2.06 -3.39 18.88
C LYS A 51 -3.46 -3.52 18.28
N ILE A 52 -3.87 -2.54 17.48
CA ILE A 52 -5.16 -2.57 16.78
C ILE A 52 -5.03 -3.50 15.56
N PRO A 53 -5.74 -4.64 15.51
CA PRO A 53 -5.58 -5.61 14.43
C PRO A 53 -6.31 -5.16 13.16
N ILE A 54 -5.55 -4.88 12.10
CA ILE A 54 -6.09 -4.49 10.80
C ILE A 54 -6.21 -5.73 9.91
N ALA A 55 -7.45 -6.09 9.55
CA ALA A 55 -7.74 -7.24 8.71
C ALA A 55 -7.78 -6.89 7.22
N PHE A 56 -8.14 -5.65 6.89
CA PHE A 56 -8.28 -5.19 5.51
C PHE A 56 -7.72 -3.78 5.36
N VAL A 57 -7.06 -3.51 4.23
CA VAL A 57 -6.57 -2.19 3.87
C VAL A 57 -7.07 -1.84 2.49
N THR A 58 -7.64 -0.65 2.33
CA THR A 58 -7.93 -0.03 1.04
C THR A 58 -7.24 1.31 0.99
N GLY A 59 -6.84 1.75 -0.21
CA GLY A 59 -6.16 3.02 -0.38
C GLY A 59 -6.41 3.64 -1.74
N ASN A 60 -6.33 4.97 -1.82
CA ASN A 60 -6.34 5.75 -3.06
C ASN A 60 -5.06 6.59 -3.21
N SER A 61 -4.44 6.64 -4.39
CA SER A 61 -3.22 7.43 -4.69
C SER A 61 -2.11 7.14 -3.66
N MET A 62 -1.62 8.15 -2.93
CA MET A 62 -0.61 7.98 -1.87
C MET A 62 -1.05 6.99 -0.78
N GLY A 63 -2.36 6.95 -0.46
CA GLY A 63 -2.92 5.96 0.46
C GLY A 63 -2.82 4.53 -0.07
N SER A 64 -2.92 4.32 -1.39
CA SER A 64 -2.67 3.00 -2.02
C SER A 64 -1.20 2.61 -1.91
N LEU A 65 -0.28 3.57 -2.07
CA LEU A 65 1.16 3.30 -1.97
C LEU A 65 1.51 2.86 -0.55
N VAL A 66 1.17 3.67 0.46
CA VAL A 66 1.42 3.36 1.87
C VAL A 66 0.67 2.09 2.31
N GLY A 67 -0.62 2.02 2.01
CA GLY A 67 -1.48 0.90 2.40
C GLY A 67 -1.11 -0.42 1.71
N GLY A 68 -0.64 -0.37 0.46
CA GLY A 68 -0.19 -1.54 -0.29
C GLY A 68 1.09 -2.13 0.29
N VAL A 69 2.08 -1.30 0.62
CA VAL A 69 3.32 -1.77 1.28
C VAL A 69 3.01 -2.30 2.68
N TYR A 70 2.11 -1.66 3.42
CA TYR A 70 1.65 -2.16 4.72
C TYR A 70 0.95 -3.52 4.60
N ALA A 71 0.03 -3.67 3.65
CA ALA A 71 -0.66 -4.94 3.38
C ALA A 71 0.29 -6.05 2.90
N ALA A 72 1.45 -5.70 2.33
CA ALA A 72 2.52 -6.63 1.99
C ALA A 72 3.32 -7.13 3.22
N GLY A 73 2.98 -6.67 4.43
CA GLY A 73 3.55 -7.16 5.70
C GLY A 73 4.73 -6.33 6.23
N TYR A 74 4.97 -5.15 5.67
CA TYR A 74 5.98 -4.24 6.21
C TYR A 74 5.44 -3.49 7.43
N SER A 75 6.27 -3.32 8.45
CA SER A 75 5.91 -2.50 9.61
C SER A 75 5.89 -1.01 9.26
N ALA A 76 5.19 -0.20 10.05
CA ALA A 76 5.12 1.24 9.81
C ALA A 76 6.52 1.92 9.87
N GLU A 77 7.42 1.47 10.74
CA GLU A 77 8.84 1.88 10.75
C GLU A 77 9.58 1.55 9.45
N GLN A 78 9.37 0.36 8.87
CA GLN A 78 10.01 -0.01 7.62
C GLN A 78 9.50 0.86 6.47
N ILE A 79 8.19 1.13 6.43
CA ILE A 79 7.58 2.00 5.44
C ILE A 79 8.12 3.42 5.56
N GLU A 80 8.28 3.94 6.78
CA GLU A 80 8.92 5.24 7.01
C GLU A 80 10.36 5.25 6.48
N SER A 81 11.15 4.22 6.78
CA SER A 81 12.53 4.13 6.30
C SER A 81 12.61 4.13 4.77
N ILE A 82 11.68 3.44 4.10
CA ILE A 82 11.56 3.44 2.64
C ILE A 82 11.19 4.85 2.16
N ALA A 83 10.15 5.46 2.74
CA ALA A 83 9.67 6.77 2.35
C ALA A 83 10.74 7.88 2.47
N LEU A 84 11.62 7.78 3.46
CA LEU A 84 12.74 8.72 3.66
C LEU A 84 13.90 8.51 2.67
N LYS A 85 14.03 7.33 2.07
CA LYS A 85 15.12 6.98 1.15
C LYS A 85 14.73 7.05 -0.32
N VAL A 86 13.43 6.99 -0.61
CA VAL A 86 12.89 7.05 -1.96
C VAL A 86 13.21 8.42 -2.59
N ASN A 87 13.72 8.38 -3.83
CA ASN A 87 13.78 9.54 -4.69
C ASN A 87 12.39 9.79 -5.29
N TRP A 88 11.60 10.62 -4.62
CA TRP A 88 10.21 10.91 -5.02
C TRP A 88 10.11 11.59 -6.38
N GLN A 89 11.08 12.44 -6.72
CA GLN A 89 11.11 13.11 -8.01
C GLN A 89 11.26 12.09 -9.14
N GLU A 90 12.17 11.14 -8.99
CA GLU A 90 12.37 10.07 -9.96
C GLU A 90 11.16 9.14 -10.04
N LEU A 91 10.61 8.71 -8.90
CA LEU A 91 9.47 7.81 -8.83
C LEU A 91 8.22 8.39 -9.52
N PHE A 92 8.00 9.71 -9.42
CA PHE A 92 6.86 10.40 -10.06
C PHE A 92 7.20 11.10 -11.38
N SER A 93 8.44 11.00 -11.88
CA SER A 93 8.85 11.67 -13.12
C SER A 93 8.09 11.17 -14.36
N GLY A 94 7.60 9.93 -14.32
CA GLY A 94 7.08 9.24 -15.52
C GLY A 94 8.14 9.03 -16.60
N ASP A 95 9.40 9.35 -16.30
CA ASP A 95 10.50 9.23 -17.24
C ASP A 95 10.99 7.79 -17.27
N VAL A 96 11.07 7.26 -18.48
CA VAL A 96 11.67 5.95 -18.70
C VAL A 96 13.19 6.10 -18.61
N PRO A 97 13.93 5.27 -17.86
CA PRO A 97 15.37 5.39 -17.78
C PRO A 97 16.03 5.39 -19.16
N PHE A 98 17.06 6.23 -19.33
CA PHE A 98 17.69 6.45 -20.64
C PHE A 98 18.09 5.14 -21.34
N GLY A 99 18.53 4.12 -20.59
CA GLY A 99 18.97 2.83 -21.14
C GLY A 99 17.88 2.02 -21.84
N VAL A 100 16.61 2.16 -21.45
CA VAL A 100 15.49 1.32 -21.91
C VAL A 100 14.55 2.02 -22.89
N GLN A 101 14.77 3.30 -23.20
CA GLN A 101 13.97 4.03 -24.20
C GLN A 101 14.25 3.51 -25.62
N TYR A 102 13.22 3.32 -26.45
CA TYR A 102 13.39 3.02 -27.87
C TYR A 102 14.02 4.21 -28.61
N LEU A 103 15.02 3.95 -29.47
CA LEU A 103 15.83 5.01 -30.12
C LEU A 103 15.02 6.09 -30.87
N PRO A 104 13.93 5.77 -31.61
CA PRO A 104 13.11 6.80 -32.27
C PRO A 104 12.41 7.73 -31.28
N GLU A 105 11.92 7.21 -30.16
CA GLU A 105 11.27 8.00 -29.10
C GLU A 105 12.28 8.95 -28.43
N ARG A 106 13.53 8.52 -28.24
CA ARG A 106 14.62 9.37 -27.73
C ARG A 106 14.83 10.59 -28.61
N GLN A 107 14.91 10.38 -29.93
CA GLN A 107 15.12 11.46 -30.88
C GLN A 107 13.94 12.43 -30.92
N LEU A 108 12.70 11.94 -30.82
CA LEU A 108 11.50 12.78 -30.77
C LEU A 108 11.43 13.62 -29.49
N LYS A 109 11.71 13.03 -28.32
CA LYS A 109 11.70 13.73 -27.03
C LYS A 109 12.79 14.83 -26.97
N SER A 110 13.94 14.58 -27.60
CA SER A 110 15.07 15.51 -27.67
C SER A 110 14.92 16.60 -28.74
N ARG A 111 13.98 16.43 -29.68
CA ARG A 111 13.81 17.33 -30.84
C ARG A 111 13.15 18.65 -30.48
N TYR A 112 12.37 18.68 -29.40
CA TYR A 112 11.58 19.83 -28.98
C TYR A 112 12.06 20.34 -27.63
N PHE A 113 12.57 21.58 -27.60
CA PHE A 113 12.98 22.26 -26.35
C PHE A 113 11.80 22.54 -25.40
N LEU A 114 10.59 22.63 -25.96
CA LEU A 114 9.34 22.85 -25.23
C LEU A 114 8.26 21.94 -25.81
N ASN A 115 7.64 21.13 -24.95
CA ASN A 115 6.47 20.33 -25.31
C ASN A 115 5.24 20.95 -24.65
N PHE A 116 4.27 21.39 -25.46
CA PHE A 116 3.00 21.92 -24.99
C PHE A 116 1.92 20.85 -25.13
N TYR A 117 1.34 20.45 -24.00
CA TYR A 117 0.14 19.61 -24.00
C TYR A 117 -1.08 20.47 -24.38
N HIS A 118 -1.69 20.20 -25.53
CA HIS A 118 -2.88 20.89 -26.00
C HIS A 118 -3.97 19.91 -26.45
N ARG A 119 -5.24 20.25 -26.20
CA ARG A 119 -6.40 19.55 -26.75
C ARG A 119 -7.29 20.59 -27.42
N HIS A 120 -7.49 20.46 -28.73
CA HIS A 120 -8.21 21.45 -29.54
C HIS A 120 -7.72 22.91 -29.31
N LEU A 121 -6.39 23.13 -29.35
CA LEU A 121 -5.75 24.44 -29.14
C LEU A 121 -5.85 25.01 -27.72
N LEU A 122 -6.48 24.28 -26.78
CA LEU A 122 -6.51 24.67 -25.38
C LEU A 122 -5.38 23.95 -24.62
N PRO A 123 -4.54 24.68 -23.86
CA PRO A 123 -3.58 24.05 -22.99
C PRO A 123 -4.32 23.21 -21.94
N TYR A 124 -3.85 21.99 -21.70
CA TYR A 124 -4.40 21.14 -20.64
C TYR A 124 -3.26 20.45 -19.89
N LEU A 125 -3.46 20.25 -18.59
CA LEU A 125 -2.56 19.42 -17.81
C LEU A 125 -2.98 17.96 -17.99
N PRO A 126 -2.06 17.04 -18.38
CA PRO A 126 -2.36 15.62 -18.42
C PRO A 126 -2.81 15.18 -17.02
N SER A 127 -3.96 14.50 -16.95
CA SER A 127 -4.70 14.19 -15.72
C SER A 127 -4.07 13.09 -14.86
N GLY A 128 -2.74 12.93 -14.92
CA GLY A 128 -1.97 11.88 -14.24
C GLY A 128 -0.76 12.41 -13.47
N LEU A 129 -0.69 13.71 -13.21
CA LEU A 129 0.22 14.34 -12.24
C LEU A 129 -0.49 14.53 -10.90
#